data_AF-A0AAD6QTR6-F1
#
_entry.id   AF-A0AAD6QTR6-F1
#
_cell.length_a   1.000
_cell.length_b   1.000
_cell.length_c   1.000
_cell.angle_alpha   90.00
_cell.angle_beta   90.00
_cell.angle_gamma   90.00
#
_symmetry.space_group_name_H-M   'P 1'
#
loop_
_entity.id
_entity.type
_entity.pdbx_description
1 polymer ?
#
loop_
_entity_poly.entity_id
_entity_poly.type
_entity_poly.pdbx_seq_one_letter_code
_entity_poly.pdbx_strand_id
1 'polypeptide(L)'
;MTTLTTKLTSITHYPRNFLHIFMASLLSFSLLSLFLSLSSSATLKINHQPPTKQQQKQISKPPSFASTTPPGILQACKATRLQDTCVSSLSNANVPQNPTPLQIIQSAISVSDTNLKTAQSMVKSILESSAGNTDRATAAKNCMEVLNNSQYRITRSAGDALPRGKIKDARAWMSAALLYQYDCSNALKYANDTSLTNQTMSFLDTLMGFSSNALSMIVSYDAFGNDTKSWGPPKTERDGVWELGSGGDSGSELRGGVPSNLTPDVTVCKNGNDKGCYKTVQEAVNTAPDNEWGRRYVISIKEGVYDEIVRVPLEKKNVVFLGDGMGKTVITGSLAAGQPGIFTYNTATVGVLGDGFMARGLTIQNTAGAPTHQAVAFRLDGDLSIIENCEFLGNQDTLYAHSLRQFYKSCHIEGNVDFIFGNSAAIFQDCQISVRPRQENPEKGETNTVTAHGRTDPAQSTGFVFQNCLINGTEEYMALYRSNPSVHKNFLGRPWKEYSRTVFIRCNLEALVTPQGWLPWSGGFALETLYYGEFENSGPGSKSSQRVTWSSQIPSQHVDAYSVQNFIQGDEWIPTSS
;
A
#
# COMPACT_ATOMS: atom_id res chain seq x y z
N MET A 1 -1.06 75.37 -12.38
CA MET A 1 -0.74 76.81 -12.32
C MET A 1 -1.50 77.43 -11.18
N THR A 2 -0.75 77.92 -10.17
CA THR A 2 -1.03 79.09 -9.29
C THR A 2 -2.39 79.24 -8.57
N THR A 3 -2.53 79.54 -7.28
CA THR A 3 -1.67 79.60 -6.07
C THR A 3 -2.53 80.18 -4.92
N LEU A 4 -2.33 79.68 -3.69
CA LEU A 4 -2.37 80.37 -2.37
C LEU A 4 -3.70 81.04 -1.88
N THR A 5 -4.02 81.11 -0.57
CA THR A 5 -3.15 81.55 0.54
C THR A 5 -3.76 81.30 1.94
N THR A 6 -2.92 80.82 2.90
CA THR A 6 -2.76 81.24 4.34
C THR A 6 -3.83 80.94 5.42
N LYS A 7 -3.52 80.69 6.73
CA LYS A 7 -2.35 81.05 7.58
C LYS A 7 -2.31 80.32 8.96
N LEU A 8 -1.08 80.04 9.45
CA LEU A 8 -0.51 80.11 10.84
C LEU A 8 -1.07 79.21 11.99
N THR A 9 -0.34 78.66 12.99
CA THR A 9 1.02 78.78 13.62
C THR A 9 1.17 77.55 14.57
N SER A 10 2.31 76.90 14.84
CA SER A 10 3.42 77.35 15.71
C SER A 10 4.53 76.26 15.77
N ILE A 11 5.78 76.70 15.94
CA ILE A 11 7.06 75.97 15.91
C ILE A 11 7.77 76.08 17.27
N THR A 12 8.52 75.05 17.69
CA THR A 12 9.87 75.09 18.34
C THR A 12 10.26 73.66 18.75
N HIS A 13 11.50 73.15 18.81
CA HIS A 13 12.86 73.49 18.38
C HIS A 13 13.68 72.17 18.59
N TYR A 14 14.67 71.86 17.74
CA TYR A 14 15.66 70.78 17.94
C TYR A 14 17.00 71.40 18.38
N PRO A 15 17.87 70.67 19.12
CA PRO A 15 19.14 70.30 18.48
C PRO A 15 19.75 68.94 18.88
N ARG A 16 20.68 68.52 18.02
CA ARG A 16 21.56 67.34 18.01
C ARG A 16 22.62 67.32 19.11
N ASN A 17 22.82 66.15 19.73
CA ASN A 17 24.08 65.41 19.95
C ASN A 17 24.11 64.70 21.31
N PHE A 18 24.86 63.59 21.37
CA PHE A 18 24.96 62.55 22.40
C PHE A 18 23.88 61.46 22.23
N LEU A 19 24.04 60.46 21.36
CA LEU A 19 25.20 59.58 21.16
C LEU A 19 25.79 59.03 22.48
N HIS A 20 24.94 58.59 23.40
CA HIS A 20 25.18 57.58 24.44
C HIS A 20 23.82 57.37 25.11
N ILE A 21 23.11 56.27 24.81
CA ILE A 21 22.00 55.67 25.60
C ILE A 21 21.18 54.67 24.75
N PHE A 22 21.30 54.65 23.43
CA PHE A 22 20.71 53.59 22.56
C PHE A 22 21.67 52.42 22.26
N MET A 23 22.60 52.13 23.17
CA MET A 23 23.55 51.00 23.11
C MET A 23 23.61 50.22 24.43
N ALA A 24 22.62 50.39 25.32
CA ALA A 24 22.56 49.70 26.62
C ALA A 24 21.24 48.96 26.90
N SER A 25 20.25 49.03 26.00
CA SER A 25 19.02 48.20 26.06
C SER A 25 18.99 47.07 25.03
N LEU A 26 20.00 46.99 24.16
CA LEU A 26 20.19 45.89 23.20
C LEU A 26 21.20 44.83 23.66
N LEU A 27 21.84 45.03 24.82
CA LEU A 27 22.79 44.07 25.41
C LEU A 27 22.24 43.33 26.64
N SER A 28 21.12 43.76 27.21
CA SER A 28 20.45 43.09 28.34
C SER A 28 19.31 42.15 27.94
N PHE A 29 18.88 42.16 26.68
CA PHE A 29 18.00 41.12 26.12
C PHE A 29 18.74 40.04 25.31
N SER A 30 20.07 40.15 25.15
CA SER A 30 20.91 39.13 24.51
C SER A 30 21.59 38.15 25.49
N LEU A 31 21.39 38.32 26.80
CA LEU A 31 21.98 37.49 27.85
C LEU A 31 20.97 36.63 28.64
N LEU A 32 19.67 36.75 28.35
CA LEU A 32 18.64 35.82 28.86
C LEU A 32 18.10 34.85 27.80
N SER A 33 18.64 34.89 26.59
CA SER A 33 18.33 33.99 25.47
C SER A 33 19.47 33.00 25.16
N LEU A 34 20.57 33.05 25.93
CA LEU A 34 21.73 32.15 25.78
C LEU A 34 21.82 31.02 26.82
N PHE A 35 20.80 30.83 27.67
CA PHE A 35 20.76 29.75 28.69
C PHE A 35 19.54 28.81 28.61
N LEU A 36 18.80 28.80 27.51
CA LEU A 36 17.68 27.85 27.29
C LEU A 36 17.77 27.04 25.98
N SER A 37 18.89 27.10 25.26
CA SER A 37 19.12 26.34 24.01
C SER A 37 20.05 25.14 24.19
N LEU A 38 20.05 24.52 25.38
CA LEU A 38 20.68 23.23 25.66
C LEU A 38 19.74 22.39 26.53
N SER A 39 18.64 21.92 25.96
CA SER A 39 17.97 20.71 26.46
C SER A 39 17.05 20.10 25.39
N SER A 40 17.45 18.89 24.95
CA SER A 40 16.61 17.82 24.44
C SER A 40 15.63 18.14 23.30
N SER A 41 16.08 17.91 22.07
CA SER A 41 15.22 17.30 21.05
C SER A 41 14.64 16.02 21.63
N ALA A 42 13.38 16.06 22.07
CA ALA A 42 12.60 14.87 22.38
C ALA A 42 12.30 14.15 21.05
N THR A 43 13.33 13.48 20.53
CA THR A 43 13.11 12.23 19.81
C THR A 43 12.37 11.34 20.80
N LEU A 44 11.15 10.90 20.46
CA LEU A 44 10.60 9.71 21.06
C LEU A 44 11.55 8.57 20.70
N LYS A 45 12.59 8.41 21.52
CA LYS A 45 13.34 7.18 21.67
C LYS A 45 12.32 6.18 22.20
N ILE A 46 11.66 5.49 21.29
CA ILE A 46 11.24 4.13 21.59
C ILE A 46 12.54 3.43 21.96
N ASN A 47 12.69 3.13 23.25
CA ASN A 47 13.71 2.21 23.72
C ASN A 47 13.41 0.87 23.03
N HIS A 48 13.94 0.68 21.83
CA HIS A 48 14.30 -0.65 21.39
C HIS A 48 15.47 -1.05 22.27
N GLN A 49 15.14 -1.70 23.39
CA GLN A 49 16.05 -2.70 23.91
C GLN A 49 16.39 -3.60 22.71
N PRO A 50 17.67 -3.78 22.36
CA PRO A 50 18.04 -4.86 21.46
C PRO A 50 17.47 -6.13 22.07
N PRO A 51 16.92 -7.08 21.29
CA PRO A 51 16.60 -8.38 21.83
C PRO A 51 17.89 -8.87 22.49
N THR A 52 17.84 -8.99 23.82
CA THR A 52 18.89 -9.61 24.60
C THR A 52 19.20 -10.92 23.90
N LYS A 53 20.48 -11.19 23.63
CA LYS A 53 20.96 -12.51 23.24
C LYS A 53 20.36 -13.49 24.26
N GLN A 54 19.25 -14.13 23.90
CA GLN A 54 18.76 -15.25 24.65
C GLN A 54 19.86 -16.29 24.53
N GLN A 55 20.59 -16.47 25.63
CA GLN A 55 21.39 -17.67 25.84
C GLN A 55 20.51 -18.84 25.42
N GLN A 56 21.03 -19.68 24.53
CA GLN A 56 20.47 -20.99 24.19
C GLN A 56 20.26 -21.75 25.49
N LYS A 57 19.07 -21.59 26.09
CA LYS A 57 18.60 -22.43 27.17
C LYS A 57 18.19 -23.72 26.47
N GLN A 58 18.91 -24.80 26.77
CA GLN A 58 18.61 -26.14 26.28
C GLN A 58 17.10 -26.36 26.27
N ILE A 59 16.58 -26.55 25.06
CA ILE A 59 15.18 -26.93 24.84
C ILE A 59 15.02 -28.28 25.53
N SER A 60 14.31 -28.28 26.65
CA SER A 60 13.79 -29.50 27.24
C SER A 60 12.94 -30.19 26.18
N LYS A 61 13.29 -31.45 25.89
CA LYS A 61 12.63 -32.36 24.96
C LYS A 61 11.11 -32.16 24.97
N PRO A 62 10.44 -31.94 23.82
CA PRO A 62 9.00 -31.81 23.79
C PRO A 62 8.33 -33.12 24.24
N PRO A 63 7.11 -33.08 24.81
CA PRO A 63 6.31 -34.27 25.02
C PRO A 63 6.09 -34.95 23.67
N SER A 64 6.24 -36.26 23.60
CA SER A 64 6.04 -37.03 22.37
C SER A 64 4.57 -37.02 21.97
N PHE A 65 4.15 -36.08 21.11
CA PHE A 65 2.83 -36.07 20.45
C PHE A 65 2.75 -37.03 19.23
N ALA A 66 3.70 -37.94 19.08
CA ALA A 66 3.96 -38.65 17.83
C ALA A 66 3.05 -39.87 17.53
N SER A 67 1.91 -40.09 18.21
CA SER A 67 1.15 -41.35 18.01
C SER A 67 -0.29 -41.23 17.48
N THR A 68 -0.85 -40.03 17.25
CA THR A 68 -2.25 -39.91 16.77
C THR A 68 -2.49 -38.98 15.59
N THR A 69 -1.49 -38.26 15.09
CA THR A 69 -1.68 -37.35 13.95
C THR A 69 -1.69 -38.11 12.61
N PRO A 70 -2.73 -37.97 11.76
CA PRO A 70 -2.76 -38.57 10.44
C PRO A 70 -1.50 -38.27 9.60
N PRO A 71 -0.87 -39.26 8.94
CA PRO A 71 0.33 -39.05 8.12
C PRO A 71 0.16 -37.99 7.03
N GLY A 72 -1.05 -37.85 6.48
CA GLY A 72 -1.37 -36.81 5.49
C GLY A 72 -1.18 -35.39 6.03
N ILE A 73 -1.52 -35.12 7.29
CA ILE A 73 -1.33 -33.81 7.93
C ILE A 73 0.16 -33.52 8.10
N LEU A 74 0.92 -34.50 8.60
CA LEU A 74 2.38 -34.36 8.76
C LEU A 74 3.06 -34.05 7.42
N GLN A 75 2.63 -34.70 6.35
CA GLN A 75 3.20 -34.50 5.03
C GLN A 75 2.80 -33.13 4.44
N ALA A 76 1.53 -32.74 4.55
CA ALA A 76 1.05 -31.44 4.09
C ALA A 76 1.69 -30.26 4.86
N CYS A 77 1.89 -30.39 6.17
CA CYS A 77 2.52 -29.36 6.99
C CYS A 77 4.00 -29.11 6.67
N LYS A 78 4.66 -29.95 5.85
CA LYS A 78 5.99 -29.63 5.32
C LYS A 78 5.96 -28.42 4.37
N ALA A 79 4.79 -28.08 3.83
CA ALA A 79 4.60 -26.90 2.98
C ALA A 79 4.87 -25.57 3.68
N THR A 80 4.91 -25.52 5.02
CA THR A 80 5.01 -24.26 5.77
C THR A 80 6.33 -24.12 6.53
N ARG A 81 6.70 -22.87 6.81
CA ARG A 81 7.77 -22.50 7.75
C ARG A 81 7.39 -22.71 9.22
N LEU A 82 6.09 -22.87 9.52
CA LEU A 82 5.53 -23.01 10.88
C LEU A 82 4.96 -24.42 11.10
N GLN A 83 5.76 -25.45 10.84
CA GLN A 83 5.30 -26.86 10.80
C GLN A 83 4.64 -27.31 12.11
N ASP A 84 5.22 -26.98 13.27
CA ASP A 84 4.67 -27.40 14.57
C ASP A 84 3.29 -26.78 14.84
N THR A 85 3.13 -25.50 14.48
CA THR A 85 1.84 -24.79 14.61
C THR A 85 0.81 -25.34 13.62
N CYS A 86 1.24 -25.70 12.42
CA CYS A 86 0.40 -26.35 11.42
C CYS A 86 -0.11 -27.71 11.91
N VAL A 87 0.80 -28.57 12.37
CA VAL A 87 0.46 -29.92 12.86
C VAL A 87 -0.47 -29.81 14.07
N SER A 88 -0.10 -29.02 15.08
CA SER A 88 -0.91 -28.89 16.30
C SER A 88 -2.31 -28.32 16.03
N SER A 89 -2.45 -27.34 15.14
CA SER A 89 -3.77 -26.76 14.83
C SER A 89 -4.66 -27.72 14.02
N LEU A 90 -4.10 -28.43 13.05
CA LEU A 90 -4.87 -29.38 12.23
C LEU A 90 -5.21 -30.67 12.97
N SER A 91 -4.36 -31.14 13.88
CA SER A 91 -4.66 -32.31 14.72
C SER A 91 -5.82 -32.06 15.68
N ASN A 92 -6.10 -30.81 16.03
CA ASN A 92 -7.24 -30.40 16.86
C ASN A 92 -8.46 -29.95 16.03
N ALA A 93 -8.34 -29.94 14.70
CA ALA A 93 -9.42 -29.55 13.80
C ALA A 93 -10.24 -30.76 13.33
N ASN A 94 -11.43 -30.51 12.80
CA ASN A 94 -12.30 -31.53 12.21
C ASN A 94 -11.82 -31.93 10.80
N VAL A 95 -10.66 -32.58 10.73
CA VAL A 95 -10.12 -33.11 9.47
C VAL A 95 -10.74 -34.49 9.19
N PRO A 96 -11.23 -34.78 7.97
CA PRO A 96 -11.77 -36.09 7.61
C PRO A 96 -10.77 -37.24 7.84
N GLN A 97 -11.27 -38.47 8.08
CA GLN A 97 -10.40 -39.66 8.06
C GLN A 97 -9.90 -39.91 6.63
N ASN A 98 -8.57 -39.90 6.45
CA ASN A 98 -7.87 -39.98 5.15
C ASN A 98 -8.19 -38.79 4.22
N PRO A 99 -7.83 -37.56 4.62
CA PRO A 99 -8.18 -36.36 3.87
C PRO A 99 -7.35 -36.25 2.58
N THR A 100 -7.95 -35.71 1.52
CA THR A 100 -7.19 -35.26 0.35
C THR A 100 -6.37 -34.01 0.69
N PRO A 101 -5.30 -33.68 -0.07
CA PRO A 101 -4.54 -32.45 0.14
C PRO A 101 -5.42 -31.19 0.13
N LEU A 102 -6.43 -31.15 -0.75
CA LEU A 102 -7.38 -30.05 -0.82
C LEU A 102 -8.26 -29.95 0.45
N GLN A 103 -8.70 -31.08 1.01
CA GLN A 103 -9.44 -31.11 2.27
C GLN A 103 -8.58 -30.66 3.46
N ILE A 104 -7.28 -30.96 3.45
CA ILE A 104 -6.33 -30.45 4.45
C ILE A 104 -6.22 -28.92 4.33
N ILE A 105 -6.07 -28.38 3.12
CA ILE A 105 -6.03 -26.93 2.87
C ILE A 105 -7.33 -26.27 3.35
N GLN A 106 -8.49 -26.81 2.99
CA GLN A 106 -9.78 -26.30 3.44
C GLN A 106 -9.91 -26.32 4.98
N SER A 107 -9.38 -27.36 5.63
CA SER A 107 -9.33 -27.42 7.10
C SER A 107 -8.41 -26.35 7.69
N ALA A 108 -7.24 -26.10 7.07
CA ALA A 108 -6.33 -25.03 7.50
C ALA A 108 -6.96 -23.63 7.34
N ILE A 109 -7.71 -23.40 6.26
CA ILE A 109 -8.49 -22.16 6.08
C ILE A 109 -9.58 -22.06 7.15
N SER A 110 -10.27 -23.15 7.47
CA SER A 110 -11.29 -23.19 8.54
C SER A 110 -10.72 -22.87 9.92
N VAL A 111 -9.49 -23.31 10.22
CA VAL A 111 -8.77 -22.94 11.45
C VAL A 111 -8.55 -21.42 11.50
N SER A 112 -8.08 -20.83 10.39
CA SER A 112 -7.91 -19.38 10.28
C SER A 112 -9.23 -18.63 10.46
N ASP A 113 -10.30 -19.04 9.77
CA ASP A 113 -11.64 -18.42 9.89
C ASP A 113 -12.18 -18.44 11.33
N THR A 114 -12.04 -19.58 12.01
CA THR A 114 -12.51 -19.73 13.40
C THR A 114 -11.77 -18.78 14.33
N ASN A 115 -10.45 -18.69 14.20
CA ASN A 115 -9.65 -17.78 15.02
C ASN A 115 -9.89 -16.32 14.64
N LEU A 116 -10.17 -16.03 13.37
CA LEU A 116 -10.54 -14.68 12.94
C LEU A 116 -11.82 -14.18 13.61
N LYS A 117 -12.84 -15.03 13.78
CA LYS A 117 -14.06 -14.69 14.54
C LYS A 117 -13.77 -14.35 16.01
N THR A 118 -12.81 -15.05 16.60
CA THR A 118 -12.31 -14.72 17.96
C THR A 118 -11.63 -13.36 17.95
N ALA A 119 -10.75 -13.07 16.99
CA ALA A 119 -10.09 -11.77 16.87
C ALA A 119 -11.10 -10.63 16.70
N GLN A 120 -12.13 -10.79 15.84
CA GLN A 120 -13.23 -9.83 15.69
C GLN A 120 -13.91 -9.58 17.05
N SER A 121 -14.18 -10.63 17.83
CA SER A 121 -14.80 -10.48 19.16
C SER A 121 -13.90 -9.73 20.13
N MET A 122 -12.59 -9.97 20.13
CA MET A 122 -11.63 -9.24 20.98
C MET A 122 -11.56 -7.76 20.60
N VAL A 123 -11.54 -7.46 19.30
CA VAL A 123 -11.51 -6.09 18.77
C VAL A 123 -12.80 -5.35 19.08
N LYS A 124 -13.95 -6.04 19.04
CA LYS A 124 -15.23 -5.49 19.47
C LYS A 124 -15.17 -5.05 20.93
N SER A 125 -14.59 -5.87 21.82
CA SER A 125 -14.38 -5.51 23.22
C SER A 125 -13.44 -4.30 23.40
N ILE A 126 -12.40 -4.17 22.56
CA ILE A 126 -11.55 -2.96 22.54
C ILE A 126 -12.40 -1.73 22.17
N LEU A 127 -13.21 -1.83 21.11
CA LEU A 127 -14.06 -0.72 20.65
C LEU A 127 -15.05 -0.29 21.73
N GLU A 128 -15.74 -1.24 22.37
CA GLU A 128 -16.70 -0.98 23.46
C GLU A 128 -16.04 -0.34 24.68
N SER A 129 -14.77 -0.66 24.95
CA SER A 129 -13.97 -0.09 26.03
C SER A 129 -13.15 1.16 25.64
N SER A 130 -13.38 1.73 24.45
CA SER A 130 -12.65 2.91 23.94
C SER A 130 -13.26 4.25 24.32
N ALA A 131 -14.21 4.29 25.26
CA ALA A 131 -14.82 5.54 25.71
C ALA A 131 -13.76 6.57 26.15
N GLY A 132 -13.79 7.76 25.56
CA GLY A 132 -12.83 8.83 25.84
C GLY A 132 -11.46 8.72 25.16
N ASN A 133 -11.21 7.70 24.32
CA ASN A 133 -9.97 7.56 23.55
C ASN A 133 -10.27 7.43 22.05
N THR A 134 -10.14 8.54 21.31
CA THR A 134 -10.42 8.62 19.87
C THR A 134 -9.48 7.73 19.04
N ASP A 135 -8.20 7.65 19.40
CA ASP A 135 -7.21 6.84 18.68
C ASP A 135 -7.55 5.36 18.81
N ARG A 136 -7.89 4.90 20.03
CA ARG A 136 -8.29 3.51 20.28
C ARG A 136 -9.60 3.16 19.57
N ALA A 137 -10.59 4.04 19.64
CA ALA A 137 -11.86 3.84 18.96
C ALA A 137 -11.67 3.74 17.44
N THR A 138 -10.82 4.61 16.86
CA THR A 138 -10.53 4.60 15.42
C THR A 138 -9.71 3.37 15.04
N ALA A 139 -8.67 3.04 15.80
CA ALA A 139 -7.84 1.85 15.57
C ALA A 139 -8.68 0.57 15.59
N ALA A 140 -9.59 0.44 16.56
CA ALA A 140 -10.50 -0.70 16.66
C ALA A 140 -11.52 -0.74 15.51
N LYS A 141 -12.06 0.40 15.06
CA LYS A 141 -12.94 0.47 13.88
C LYS A 141 -12.22 0.05 12.61
N ASN A 142 -11.04 0.61 12.35
CA ASN A 142 -10.22 0.27 11.19
C ASN A 142 -9.84 -1.23 11.22
N CYS A 143 -9.41 -1.73 12.38
CA CYS A 143 -9.11 -3.15 12.56
C CYS A 143 -10.35 -4.02 12.27
N MET A 144 -11.53 -3.66 12.78
CA MET A 144 -12.76 -4.42 12.52
C MET A 144 -13.11 -4.45 11.03
N GLU A 145 -12.99 -3.32 10.33
CA GLU A 145 -13.21 -3.24 8.87
C GLU A 145 -12.29 -4.20 8.11
N VAL A 146 -10.99 -4.16 8.37
CA VAL A 146 -10.04 -5.05 7.68
C VAL A 146 -10.25 -6.52 8.09
N LEU A 147 -10.60 -6.84 9.35
CA LEU A 147 -10.93 -8.22 9.72
C LEU A 147 -12.19 -8.75 9.02
N ASN A 148 -13.20 -7.89 8.79
CA ASN A 148 -14.37 -8.27 7.98
C ASN A 148 -13.97 -8.53 6.51
N ASN A 149 -13.09 -7.69 5.96
CA ASN A 149 -12.54 -7.91 4.63
C ASN A 149 -11.74 -9.23 4.57
N SER A 150 -10.94 -9.52 5.59
CA SER A 150 -10.21 -10.79 5.73
C SER A 150 -11.16 -11.99 5.76
N GLN A 151 -12.23 -11.93 6.55
CA GLN A 151 -13.26 -12.97 6.61
C GLN A 151 -13.90 -13.24 5.25
N TYR A 152 -14.25 -12.17 4.51
CA TYR A 152 -14.80 -12.28 3.17
C TYR A 152 -13.85 -13.03 2.23
N ARG A 153 -12.55 -12.69 2.24
CA ARG A 153 -11.55 -13.35 1.41
C ARG A 153 -11.29 -14.80 1.81
N ILE A 154 -11.23 -15.10 3.09
CA ILE A 154 -11.12 -16.47 3.64
C ILE A 154 -12.31 -17.33 3.17
N THR A 155 -13.52 -16.82 3.36
CA THR A 155 -14.76 -17.52 3.01
C THR A 155 -14.83 -17.80 1.51
N ARG A 156 -14.49 -16.82 0.67
CA ARG A 156 -14.45 -17.01 -0.79
C ARG A 156 -13.36 -17.98 -1.23
N SER A 157 -12.20 -17.96 -0.57
CA SER A 157 -11.11 -18.90 -0.89
C SER A 157 -11.56 -20.35 -0.69
N ALA A 158 -12.17 -20.65 0.46
CA ALA A 158 -12.64 -21.99 0.79
C ALA A 158 -13.92 -22.40 0.05
N GLY A 159 -14.88 -21.49 -0.10
CA GLY A 159 -16.22 -21.78 -0.59
C GLY A 159 -16.45 -21.57 -2.09
N ASP A 160 -15.58 -20.81 -2.77
CA ASP A 160 -15.76 -20.46 -4.19
C ASP A 160 -14.53 -20.85 -5.03
N ALA A 161 -13.33 -20.37 -4.67
CA ALA A 161 -12.14 -20.57 -5.49
C ALA A 161 -11.65 -22.03 -5.49
N LEU A 162 -11.32 -22.59 -4.31
CA LEU A 162 -10.77 -23.94 -4.20
C LEU A 162 -11.71 -25.02 -4.76
N PRO A 163 -13.03 -25.03 -4.48
CA PRO A 163 -13.94 -26.05 -5.03
C PRO A 163 -14.06 -26.01 -6.56
N ARG A 164 -13.81 -24.86 -7.19
CA ARG A 164 -13.84 -24.69 -8.64
C ARG A 164 -12.46 -24.83 -9.31
N GLY A 165 -11.43 -25.21 -8.55
CA GLY A 165 -10.07 -25.34 -9.07
C GLY A 165 -9.38 -24.00 -9.37
N LYS A 166 -9.91 -22.87 -8.89
CA LYS A 166 -9.30 -21.54 -9.09
C LYS A 166 -8.21 -21.26 -8.08
N ILE A 167 -7.10 -21.99 -8.18
CA ILE A 167 -6.04 -21.96 -7.16
C ILE A 167 -5.36 -20.60 -7.06
N LYS A 168 -5.15 -19.90 -8.18
CA LYS A 168 -4.59 -18.53 -8.21
C LYS A 168 -5.49 -17.51 -7.50
N ASP A 169 -6.81 -17.61 -7.68
CA ASP A 169 -7.78 -16.78 -6.94
C ASP A 169 -7.71 -17.06 -5.45
N ALA A 170 -7.71 -18.34 -5.04
CA ALA A 170 -7.61 -18.71 -3.63
C ALA A 170 -6.32 -18.17 -3.00
N ARG A 171 -5.19 -18.21 -3.73
CA ARG A 171 -3.91 -17.65 -3.28
C ARG A 171 -3.95 -16.13 -3.17
N ALA A 172 -4.49 -15.42 -4.15
CA ALA A 172 -4.62 -13.97 -4.12
C ALA A 172 -5.49 -13.52 -2.95
N TRP A 173 -6.64 -14.16 -2.75
CA TRP A 173 -7.57 -13.85 -1.66
C TRP A 173 -6.99 -14.19 -0.28
N MET A 174 -6.34 -15.35 -0.11
CA MET A 174 -5.65 -15.67 1.15
C MET A 174 -4.45 -14.76 1.42
N SER A 175 -3.76 -14.28 0.38
CA SER A 175 -2.70 -13.28 0.53
C SER A 175 -3.25 -11.96 1.10
N ALA A 176 -4.40 -11.50 0.59
CA ALA A 176 -5.09 -10.32 1.11
C ALA A 176 -5.66 -10.56 2.52
N ALA A 177 -6.22 -11.75 2.79
CA ALA A 177 -6.72 -12.09 4.13
C ALA A 177 -5.64 -11.97 5.20
N LEU A 178 -4.44 -12.49 4.92
CA LEU A 178 -3.27 -12.37 5.80
C LEU A 178 -2.84 -10.91 5.97
N LEU A 179 -2.82 -10.12 4.89
CA LEU A 179 -2.52 -8.69 4.96
C LEU A 179 -3.50 -7.94 5.85
N TYR A 180 -4.80 -8.16 5.69
CA TYR A 180 -5.82 -7.49 6.52
C TYR A 180 -5.70 -7.83 8.02
N GLN A 181 -5.27 -9.04 8.37
CA GLN A 181 -4.96 -9.41 9.76
C GLN A 181 -3.75 -8.62 10.27
N TYR A 182 -2.72 -8.48 9.43
CA TYR A 182 -1.57 -7.63 9.71
C TYR A 182 -1.98 -6.15 9.91
N ASP A 183 -2.85 -5.62 9.04
CA ASP A 183 -3.31 -4.23 9.12
C ASP A 183 -4.07 -3.96 10.41
N CYS A 184 -4.90 -4.91 10.87
CA CYS A 184 -5.55 -4.80 12.17
C CYS A 184 -4.51 -4.72 13.29
N SER A 185 -3.52 -5.61 13.33
CA SER A 185 -2.46 -5.59 14.34
C SER A 185 -1.69 -4.27 14.30
N ASN A 186 -1.37 -3.77 13.10
CA ASN A 186 -0.67 -2.51 12.90
C ASN A 186 -1.52 -1.29 13.30
N ALA A 187 -2.84 -1.31 13.06
CA ALA A 187 -3.74 -0.26 13.53
C ALA A 187 -3.78 -0.20 15.06
N LEU A 188 -3.91 -1.36 15.73
CA LEU A 188 -3.96 -1.46 17.19
C LEU A 188 -2.64 -1.04 17.87
N LYS A 189 -1.50 -1.12 17.16
CA LYS A 189 -0.19 -0.64 17.66
C LYS A 189 -0.23 0.83 18.07
N TYR A 190 -1.01 1.67 17.39
CA TYR A 190 -1.17 3.09 17.71
C TYR A 190 -2.04 3.35 18.94
N ALA A 191 -2.71 2.33 19.46
CA ALA A 191 -3.55 2.39 20.65
C ALA A 191 -3.19 1.28 21.66
N ASN A 192 -1.90 0.96 21.76
CA ASN A 192 -1.39 -0.10 22.61
C ASN A 192 -1.20 0.34 24.07
N ASP A 193 -2.26 0.87 24.67
CA ASP A 193 -2.27 1.45 26.02
C ASP A 193 -3.07 0.61 27.03
N THR A 194 -3.58 -0.56 26.63
CA THR A 194 -4.30 -1.49 27.51
C THR A 194 -3.78 -2.92 27.41
N SER A 195 -4.01 -3.73 28.45
CA SER A 195 -3.72 -5.17 28.43
C SER A 195 -4.55 -5.90 27.38
N LEU A 196 -5.81 -5.49 27.16
CA LEU A 196 -6.69 -6.07 26.14
C LEU A 196 -6.14 -5.84 24.73
N THR A 197 -5.64 -4.63 24.42
CA THR A 197 -4.99 -4.35 23.13
C THR A 197 -3.77 -5.24 22.92
N ASN A 198 -2.89 -5.34 23.93
CA ASN A 198 -1.70 -6.20 23.87
C ASN A 198 -2.04 -7.68 23.65
N GLN A 199 -3.02 -8.21 24.39
CA GLN A 199 -3.48 -9.59 24.23
C GLN A 199 -4.08 -9.83 22.85
N THR A 200 -4.85 -8.87 22.32
CA THR A 200 -5.44 -8.95 20.99
C THR A 200 -4.38 -8.95 19.90
N MET A 201 -3.36 -8.08 20.00
CA MET A 201 -2.23 -8.08 19.06
C MET A 201 -1.46 -9.41 19.08
N SER A 202 -1.18 -9.97 20.27
CA SER A 202 -0.53 -11.28 20.38
C SER A 202 -1.39 -12.41 19.80
N PHE A 203 -2.71 -12.34 19.94
CA PHE A 203 -3.62 -13.30 19.33
C PHE A 203 -3.64 -13.16 17.79
N LEU A 204 -3.63 -11.93 17.27
CA LEU A 204 -3.52 -11.65 15.83
C LEU A 204 -2.22 -12.22 15.23
N ASP A 205 -1.10 -12.16 15.95
CA ASP A 205 0.16 -12.79 15.50
C ASP A 205 0.01 -14.30 15.32
N THR A 206 -0.73 -14.96 16.23
CA THR A 206 -1.03 -16.39 16.12
C THR A 206 -1.97 -16.67 14.95
N LEU A 207 -3.01 -15.85 14.75
CA LEU A 207 -3.94 -15.94 13.63
C LEU A 207 -3.22 -15.79 12.28
N MET A 208 -2.30 -14.83 12.16
CA MET A 208 -1.47 -14.66 10.95
C MET A 208 -0.64 -15.91 10.66
N GLY A 209 -0.14 -16.61 11.69
CA GLY A 209 0.51 -17.91 11.55
C GLY A 209 -0.39 -18.99 10.96
N PHE A 210 -1.66 -19.07 11.38
CA PHE A 210 -2.63 -20.00 10.79
C PHE A 210 -2.95 -19.67 9.32
N SER A 211 -3.14 -18.40 9.00
CA SER A 211 -3.37 -17.93 7.64
C SER A 211 -2.15 -18.19 6.73
N SER A 212 -0.93 -17.96 7.23
CA SER A 212 0.32 -18.26 6.53
C SER A 212 0.49 -19.76 6.25
N ASN A 213 0.10 -20.63 7.19
CA ASN A 213 0.10 -22.09 6.97
C ASN A 213 -0.82 -22.48 5.82
N ALA A 214 -2.07 -22.01 5.84
CA ALA A 214 -3.04 -22.29 4.79
C ALA A 214 -2.55 -21.76 3.43
N LEU A 215 -2.05 -20.51 3.39
CA LEU A 215 -1.51 -19.90 2.18
C LEU A 215 -0.32 -20.69 1.62
N SER A 216 0.62 -21.13 2.48
CA SER A 216 1.78 -21.92 2.07
C SER A 216 1.40 -23.27 1.46
N MET A 217 0.35 -23.93 2.00
CA MET A 217 -0.17 -25.15 1.40
C MET A 217 -0.85 -24.89 0.04
N ILE A 218 -1.55 -23.77 -0.13
CA ILE A 218 -2.11 -23.37 -1.43
C ILE A 218 -0.98 -23.19 -2.45
N VAL A 219 0.13 -22.56 -2.07
CA VAL A 219 1.32 -22.41 -2.95
C VAL A 219 1.88 -23.77 -3.37
N SER A 220 2.06 -24.69 -2.41
CA SER A 220 2.56 -26.04 -2.72
C SER A 220 1.58 -26.83 -3.59
N TYR A 221 0.27 -26.69 -3.38
CA TYR A 221 -0.75 -27.33 -4.19
C TYR A 221 -0.80 -26.78 -5.61
N ASP A 222 -0.64 -25.47 -5.79
CA ASP A 222 -0.53 -24.81 -7.09
C ASP A 222 0.67 -25.37 -7.89
N ALA A 223 1.80 -25.61 -7.23
CA ALA A 223 3.03 -26.08 -7.87
C ALA A 223 3.06 -27.61 -8.10
N PHE A 224 2.54 -28.42 -7.18
CA PHE A 224 2.76 -29.87 -7.15
C PHE A 224 1.46 -30.70 -7.09
N GLY A 225 0.30 -30.03 -7.07
CA GLY A 225 -0.99 -30.68 -6.96
C GLY A 225 -1.07 -31.61 -5.75
N ASN A 226 -1.52 -32.84 -5.99
CA ASN A 226 -1.72 -33.85 -4.94
C ASN A 226 -0.42 -34.50 -4.43
N ASP A 227 0.74 -34.24 -5.05
CA ASP A 227 2.01 -34.82 -4.62
C ASP A 227 2.58 -34.09 -3.39
N THR A 228 1.97 -34.37 -2.24
CA THR A 228 2.40 -33.80 -0.94
C THR A 228 3.84 -34.17 -0.56
N LYS A 229 4.49 -35.15 -1.22
CA LYS A 229 5.90 -35.47 -1.00
C LYS A 229 6.84 -34.37 -1.48
N SER A 230 6.42 -33.64 -2.52
CA SER A 230 7.16 -32.52 -3.11
C SER A 230 6.84 -31.17 -2.44
N TRP A 231 5.87 -31.15 -1.51
CA TRP A 231 5.52 -29.92 -0.79
C TRP A 231 6.64 -29.50 0.17
N GLY A 232 6.91 -28.20 0.19
CA GLY A 232 7.93 -27.59 1.02
C GLY A 232 7.63 -26.12 1.29
N PRO A 233 8.39 -25.45 2.17
CA PRO A 233 8.21 -24.04 2.46
C PRO A 233 8.20 -23.19 1.19
N PRO A 234 7.41 -22.09 1.13
CA PRO A 234 7.36 -21.21 -0.02
C PRO A 234 8.75 -20.69 -0.37
N LYS A 235 9.06 -20.72 -1.67
CA LYS A 235 10.30 -20.20 -2.24
C LYS A 235 10.01 -18.93 -3.03
N THR A 236 11.02 -18.09 -3.14
CA THR A 236 10.97 -16.80 -3.83
C THR A 236 12.00 -16.76 -4.97
N GLU A 237 12.05 -15.63 -5.66
CA GLU A 237 13.05 -15.38 -6.71
C GLU A 237 14.48 -15.43 -6.16
N ARG A 238 14.69 -15.12 -4.87
CA ARG A 238 15.99 -15.28 -4.19
C ARG A 238 16.45 -16.74 -4.11
N ASP A 239 15.49 -17.66 -4.09
CA ASP A 239 15.73 -19.11 -4.07
C ASP A 239 15.86 -19.69 -5.49
N GLY A 240 15.84 -18.83 -6.52
CA GLY A 240 15.88 -19.24 -7.92
C GLY A 240 14.55 -19.77 -8.46
N VAL A 241 13.43 -19.52 -7.76
CA VAL A 241 12.10 -19.98 -8.16
C VAL A 241 11.31 -18.82 -8.78
N TRP A 242 10.77 -19.06 -9.96
CA TRP A 242 10.00 -18.09 -10.74
C TRP A 242 8.66 -18.70 -11.10
N GLU A 243 7.59 -17.95 -10.89
CA GLU A 243 6.25 -18.42 -11.21
C GLU A 243 6.01 -18.28 -12.71
N LEU A 244 6.01 -19.42 -13.43
CA LEU A 244 5.59 -19.48 -14.81
C LEU A 244 4.08 -19.73 -14.84
N GLY A 245 3.34 -18.96 -15.64
CA GLY A 245 1.97 -19.31 -15.99
C GLY A 245 1.93 -20.38 -17.08
N SER A 246 0.73 -20.88 -17.36
CA SER A 246 0.50 -21.90 -18.38
C SER A 246 0.88 -21.38 -19.77
N GLY A 247 2.03 -21.84 -20.29
CA GLY A 247 2.62 -21.57 -21.60
C GLY A 247 1.74 -20.88 -22.66
N GLY A 248 1.60 -19.56 -22.53
CA GLY A 248 1.06 -18.65 -23.55
C GLY A 248 2.19 -17.87 -24.22
N ASP A 249 1.96 -17.43 -25.45
CA ASP A 249 2.94 -16.78 -26.32
C ASP A 249 3.64 -15.59 -25.63
N SER A 250 4.92 -15.78 -25.36
CA SER A 250 5.85 -14.82 -24.77
C SER A 250 5.98 -13.58 -25.65
N GLY A 251 5.35 -12.47 -25.27
CA GLY A 251 5.76 -11.14 -25.76
C GLY A 251 4.67 -10.20 -26.27
N SER A 252 3.39 -10.58 -26.27
CA SER A 252 2.34 -9.58 -26.55
C SER A 252 2.01 -8.80 -25.28
N GLU A 253 2.38 -7.53 -25.24
CA GLU A 253 1.80 -6.56 -24.30
C GLU A 253 0.27 -6.69 -24.34
N LEU A 254 -0.36 -6.94 -23.19
CA LEU A 254 -1.81 -7.06 -23.13
C LEU A 254 -2.40 -5.69 -23.47
N ARG A 255 -3.09 -5.59 -24.62
CA ARG A 255 -3.72 -4.34 -25.09
C ARG A 255 -5.10 -4.06 -24.49
N GLY A 256 -5.47 -4.79 -23.44
CA GLY A 256 -6.74 -4.62 -22.74
C GLY A 256 -6.79 -3.36 -21.87
N GLY A 257 -7.95 -3.07 -21.27
CA GLY A 257 -8.15 -1.88 -20.46
C GLY A 257 -9.61 -1.68 -20.06
N VAL A 258 -9.99 -0.44 -19.74
CA VAL A 258 -11.38 -0.09 -19.45
C VAL A 258 -12.15 -0.08 -20.78
N PRO A 259 -13.29 -0.79 -20.93
CA PRO A 259 -14.03 -0.80 -22.19
C PRO A 259 -14.39 0.61 -22.68
N SER A 260 -14.25 0.87 -23.99
CA SER A 260 -14.44 2.19 -24.59
C SER A 260 -15.93 2.58 -24.71
N ASN A 261 -16.81 1.61 -24.88
CA ASN A 261 -18.23 1.75 -25.22
C ASN A 261 -19.18 1.51 -24.04
N LEU A 262 -18.81 1.97 -22.84
CA LEU A 262 -19.66 1.86 -21.65
C LEU A 262 -20.78 2.90 -21.67
N THR A 263 -22.02 2.45 -21.42
CA THR A 263 -23.18 3.34 -21.26
C THR A 263 -23.33 3.74 -19.78
N PRO A 264 -23.41 5.03 -19.44
CA PRO A 264 -23.62 5.47 -18.07
C PRO A 264 -24.98 5.03 -17.50
N ASP A 265 -24.98 4.47 -16.28
CA ASP A 265 -26.18 4.23 -15.50
C ASP A 265 -26.64 5.50 -14.79
N VAL A 266 -25.68 6.28 -14.29
CA VAL A 266 -25.90 7.56 -13.62
C VAL A 266 -24.83 8.56 -14.00
N THR A 267 -25.15 9.85 -13.86
CA THR A 267 -24.22 10.96 -14.14
C THR A 267 -24.10 11.87 -12.94
N VAL A 268 -22.89 12.36 -12.67
CA VAL A 268 -22.56 13.35 -11.65
C VAL A 268 -22.22 14.67 -12.33
N CYS A 269 -22.85 15.77 -11.90
CA CYS A 269 -22.69 17.09 -12.50
C CYS A 269 -22.53 18.15 -11.40
N LYS A 270 -21.37 18.81 -11.33
CA LYS A 270 -21.07 19.81 -10.28
C LYS A 270 -22.05 20.99 -10.25
N ASN A 271 -22.54 21.44 -11.41
CA ASN A 271 -23.32 22.67 -11.53
C ASN A 271 -24.85 22.51 -11.42
N GLY A 272 -25.37 21.33 -11.07
CA GLY A 272 -26.75 21.10 -10.61
C GLY A 272 -27.92 21.53 -11.52
N ASN A 273 -27.67 22.18 -12.65
CA ASN A 273 -28.67 22.70 -13.59
C ASN A 273 -29.09 21.67 -14.64
N ASP A 274 -28.33 20.59 -14.77
CA ASP A 274 -28.65 19.46 -15.62
C ASP A 274 -29.64 18.54 -14.88
N LYS A 275 -30.92 18.59 -15.28
CA LYS A 275 -31.96 17.72 -14.72
C LYS A 275 -31.53 16.25 -14.89
N GLY A 276 -31.47 15.52 -13.78
CA GLY A 276 -31.16 14.09 -13.77
C GLY A 276 -29.72 13.70 -13.38
N CYS A 277 -28.86 14.65 -13.00
CA CYS A 277 -27.54 14.33 -12.42
C CYS A 277 -27.54 14.31 -10.88
N TYR A 278 -26.64 13.52 -10.30
CA TYR A 278 -26.22 13.62 -8.88
C TYR A 278 -25.26 14.80 -8.68
N LYS A 279 -25.21 15.34 -7.45
CA LYS A 279 -24.33 16.48 -7.13
C LYS A 279 -22.93 16.06 -6.71
N THR A 280 -22.83 14.91 -6.06
CA THR A 280 -21.56 14.36 -5.56
C THR A 280 -21.30 12.97 -6.13
N VAL A 281 -20.03 12.59 -6.15
CA VAL A 281 -19.61 11.25 -6.57
C VAL A 281 -20.10 10.21 -5.56
N GLN A 282 -20.04 10.51 -4.25
CA GLN A 282 -20.52 9.59 -3.23
C GLN A 282 -22.02 9.28 -3.35
N GLU A 283 -22.87 10.27 -3.69
CA GLU A 283 -24.30 10.03 -3.93
C GLU A 283 -24.54 9.02 -5.05
N ALA A 284 -23.80 9.13 -6.16
CA ALA A 284 -23.89 8.19 -7.27
C ALA A 284 -23.32 6.80 -6.93
N VAL A 285 -22.28 6.71 -6.09
CA VAL A 285 -21.79 5.42 -5.58
C VAL A 285 -22.86 4.74 -4.73
N ASN A 286 -23.58 5.50 -3.90
CA ASN A 286 -24.60 4.95 -3.02
C ASN A 286 -25.78 4.32 -3.79
N THR A 287 -26.03 4.75 -5.03
CA THR A 287 -27.10 4.22 -5.88
C THR A 287 -26.73 2.95 -6.65
N ALA A 288 -25.44 2.58 -6.68
CA ALA A 288 -25.02 1.29 -7.21
C ALA A 288 -25.63 0.15 -6.36
N PRO A 289 -26.14 -0.93 -6.95
CA PRO A 289 -26.71 -2.04 -6.19
C PRO A 289 -25.63 -2.83 -5.43
N ASP A 290 -26.00 -3.36 -4.28
CA ASP A 290 -25.10 -4.19 -3.46
C ASP A 290 -24.99 -5.60 -4.03
N ASN A 291 -23.77 -6.08 -4.15
CA ASN A 291 -23.42 -7.45 -4.54
C ASN A 291 -24.00 -7.92 -5.88
N GLU A 292 -24.25 -7.00 -6.81
CA GLU A 292 -24.65 -7.37 -8.18
C GLU A 292 -23.46 -7.98 -8.94
N TRP A 293 -23.70 -9.15 -9.56
CA TRP A 293 -22.69 -9.89 -10.31
C TRP A 293 -22.93 -9.78 -11.81
N GLY A 294 -21.85 -9.68 -12.58
CA GLY A 294 -21.89 -9.78 -14.05
C GLY A 294 -22.32 -8.52 -14.80
N ARG A 295 -22.80 -7.48 -14.10
CA ARG A 295 -23.09 -6.16 -14.66
C ARG A 295 -22.13 -5.11 -14.09
N ARG A 296 -21.66 -4.20 -14.94
CA ARG A 296 -20.94 -2.99 -14.54
C ARG A 296 -21.94 -1.88 -14.20
N TYR A 297 -21.70 -1.16 -13.11
CA TYR A 297 -22.45 0.05 -12.76
C TYR A 297 -21.63 1.29 -13.08
N VAL A 298 -22.00 1.98 -14.14
CA VAL A 298 -21.19 3.05 -14.76
C VAL A 298 -21.64 4.41 -14.26
N ILE A 299 -20.74 5.09 -13.55
CA ILE A 299 -20.89 6.44 -13.05
C ILE A 299 -20.08 7.37 -13.96
N SER A 300 -20.77 8.17 -14.77
CA SER A 300 -20.13 9.23 -15.55
C SER A 300 -19.97 10.48 -14.69
N ILE A 301 -18.75 10.97 -14.51
CA ILE A 301 -18.42 12.11 -13.65
C ILE A 301 -17.98 13.27 -14.55
N LYS A 302 -18.85 14.26 -14.71
CA LYS A 302 -18.59 15.40 -15.59
C LYS A 302 -17.44 16.25 -15.11
N GLU A 303 -16.84 16.99 -16.04
CA GLU A 303 -15.81 17.99 -15.76
C GLU A 303 -16.19 18.86 -14.55
N GLY A 304 -15.22 19.05 -13.67
CA GLY A 304 -15.39 19.75 -12.41
C GLY A 304 -14.45 19.25 -11.32
N VAL A 305 -14.31 20.06 -10.27
CA VAL A 305 -13.53 19.74 -9.08
C VAL A 305 -14.47 19.30 -7.95
N TYR A 306 -14.48 18.03 -7.57
CA TYR A 306 -15.33 17.48 -6.52
C TYR A 306 -14.53 17.39 -5.22
N ASP A 307 -14.77 18.33 -4.31
CA ASP A 307 -14.12 18.37 -3.00
C ASP A 307 -14.91 17.50 -2.02
N GLU A 308 -14.60 16.20 -2.02
CA GLU A 308 -15.30 15.19 -1.26
C GLU A 308 -14.42 13.96 -1.00
N ILE A 309 -14.74 13.25 0.08
CA ILE A 309 -14.14 11.95 0.39
C ILE A 309 -15.07 10.85 -0.12
N VAL A 310 -14.59 10.03 -1.05
CA VAL A 310 -15.38 8.98 -1.68
C VAL A 310 -14.97 7.60 -1.16
N ARG A 311 -15.94 6.78 -0.81
CA ARG A 311 -15.78 5.38 -0.41
C ARG A 311 -16.66 4.51 -1.29
N VAL A 312 -16.04 3.49 -1.89
CA VAL A 312 -16.72 2.40 -2.61
C VAL A 312 -16.62 1.15 -1.72
N PRO A 313 -17.68 0.83 -0.95
CA PRO A 313 -17.70 -0.32 -0.04
C PRO A 313 -17.49 -1.66 -0.73
N LEU A 314 -17.18 -2.69 0.06
CA LEU A 314 -16.91 -4.06 -0.42
C LEU A 314 -18.11 -4.64 -1.21
N GLU A 315 -19.32 -4.26 -0.83
CA GLU A 315 -20.57 -4.67 -1.44
C GLU A 315 -20.79 -4.04 -2.81
N LYS A 316 -20.20 -2.87 -3.10
CA LYS A 316 -20.37 -2.15 -4.37
C LYS A 316 -19.42 -2.68 -5.44
N LYS A 317 -19.73 -3.85 -5.99
CA LYS A 317 -18.93 -4.55 -7.00
C LYS A 317 -19.12 -3.96 -8.40
N ASN A 318 -18.11 -4.09 -9.25
CA ASN A 318 -18.12 -3.70 -10.67
C ASN A 318 -18.52 -2.23 -10.93
N VAL A 319 -18.27 -1.33 -9.97
CA VAL A 319 -18.46 0.11 -10.14
C VAL A 319 -17.41 0.65 -11.10
N VAL A 320 -17.83 1.49 -12.05
CA VAL A 320 -16.95 2.13 -13.01
C VAL A 320 -17.05 3.64 -12.89
N PHE A 321 -15.91 4.33 -12.70
CA PHE A 321 -15.83 5.78 -12.78
C PHE A 321 -15.32 6.20 -14.15
N LEU A 322 -16.11 6.99 -14.88
CA LEU A 322 -15.74 7.57 -16.16
C LEU A 322 -15.74 9.09 -16.07
N GLY A 323 -14.56 9.70 -16.03
CA GLY A 323 -14.42 11.15 -16.10
C GLY A 323 -14.35 11.67 -17.54
N ASP A 324 -14.47 12.99 -17.69
CA ASP A 324 -14.36 13.69 -18.99
C ASP A 324 -12.88 13.93 -19.41
N GLY A 325 -11.91 13.52 -18.59
CA GLY A 325 -10.47 13.55 -18.86
C GLY A 325 -9.61 13.88 -17.63
N MET A 326 -8.35 13.42 -17.63
CA MET A 326 -7.34 13.83 -16.63
C MET A 326 -7.23 15.36 -16.61
N GLY A 327 -7.18 15.96 -15.41
CA GLY A 327 -7.17 17.40 -15.19
C GLY A 327 -8.51 18.11 -15.39
N LYS A 328 -9.52 17.46 -15.99
CA LYS A 328 -10.87 18.03 -16.17
C LYS A 328 -11.84 17.58 -15.09
N THR A 329 -11.90 16.27 -14.85
CA THR A 329 -12.67 15.68 -13.75
C THR A 329 -11.71 15.42 -12.60
N VAL A 330 -11.81 16.17 -11.51
CA VAL A 330 -10.89 16.09 -10.36
C VAL A 330 -11.67 15.76 -9.11
N ILE A 331 -11.31 14.71 -8.38
CA ILE A 331 -11.79 14.44 -7.02
C ILE A 331 -10.67 14.80 -6.05
N THR A 332 -10.93 15.71 -5.11
CA THR A 332 -9.91 16.29 -4.22
C THR A 332 -10.30 16.15 -2.75
N GLY A 333 -9.28 15.99 -1.90
CA GLY A 333 -9.38 16.02 -0.45
C GLY A 333 -8.05 16.48 0.15
N SER A 334 -7.98 16.63 1.47
CA SER A 334 -6.78 17.15 2.15
C SER A 334 -6.51 16.52 3.52
N LEU A 335 -7.02 15.30 3.75
CA LEU A 335 -6.77 14.58 5.00
C LEU A 335 -5.31 14.13 5.07
N ALA A 336 -4.70 14.28 6.25
CA ALA A 336 -3.35 13.81 6.53
C ALA A 336 -3.30 13.11 7.90
N ALA A 337 -2.40 12.14 8.02
CA ALA A 337 -2.20 11.39 9.25
C ALA A 337 -1.54 12.27 10.33
N GLY A 338 -1.64 11.83 11.60
CA GLY A 338 -0.98 12.48 12.74
C GLY A 338 -1.89 13.40 13.55
N GLN A 339 -3.13 13.60 13.13
CA GLN A 339 -4.19 14.13 14.00
C GLN A 339 -4.84 12.98 14.81
N PRO A 340 -5.36 13.25 16.03
CA PRO A 340 -6.07 12.24 16.80
C PRO A 340 -7.19 11.58 15.99
N GLY A 341 -7.17 10.26 15.91
CA GLY A 341 -8.13 9.45 15.15
C GLY A 341 -7.94 9.45 13.63
N ILE A 342 -6.85 9.99 13.10
CA ILE A 342 -6.56 9.98 11.66
C ILE A 342 -5.24 9.28 11.39
N PHE A 343 -5.34 8.04 10.92
CA PHE A 343 -4.21 7.23 10.44
C PHE A 343 -4.16 7.24 8.92
N THR A 344 -3.04 6.81 8.33
CA THR A 344 -2.85 6.74 6.86
C THR A 344 -4.01 6.06 6.13
N TYR A 345 -4.57 4.98 6.68
CA TYR A 345 -5.72 4.29 6.09
C TYR A 345 -6.95 5.20 5.86
N ASN A 346 -7.15 6.16 6.76
CA ASN A 346 -8.31 7.06 6.75
C ASN A 346 -8.13 8.25 5.81
N THR A 347 -6.89 8.58 5.41
CA THR A 347 -6.59 9.82 4.68
C THR A 347 -6.92 9.78 3.20
N ALA A 348 -7.22 8.60 2.66
CA ALA A 348 -7.54 8.41 1.25
C ALA A 348 -8.67 9.36 0.81
N THR A 349 -8.42 10.18 -0.22
CA THR A 349 -9.48 10.99 -0.84
C THR A 349 -10.52 10.06 -1.47
N VAL A 350 -10.08 9.08 -2.24
CA VAL A 350 -10.94 8.00 -2.75
C VAL A 350 -10.42 6.66 -2.22
N GLY A 351 -11.30 5.87 -1.59
CA GLY A 351 -10.98 4.54 -1.08
C GLY A 351 -11.94 3.49 -1.64
N VAL A 352 -11.40 2.43 -2.24
CA VAL A 352 -12.19 1.43 -2.97
C VAL A 352 -11.93 0.02 -2.44
N LEU A 353 -12.97 -0.62 -1.92
CA LEU A 353 -12.98 -2.02 -1.47
C LEU A 353 -13.66 -2.97 -2.48
N GLY A 354 -14.60 -2.46 -3.28
CA GLY A 354 -15.41 -3.26 -4.20
C GLY A 354 -14.59 -3.95 -5.30
N ASP A 355 -14.81 -5.25 -5.49
CA ASP A 355 -14.17 -6.05 -6.55
C ASP A 355 -14.61 -5.59 -7.95
N GLY A 356 -13.72 -5.69 -8.95
CA GLY A 356 -13.99 -5.37 -10.34
C GLY A 356 -14.11 -3.87 -10.64
N PHE A 357 -13.60 -3.02 -9.75
CA PHE A 357 -13.64 -1.58 -9.92
C PHE A 357 -12.89 -1.14 -11.18
N MET A 358 -13.44 -0.19 -11.91
CA MET A 358 -12.75 0.43 -13.04
C MET A 358 -12.77 1.95 -12.95
N ALA A 359 -11.71 2.59 -13.43
CA ALA A 359 -11.64 4.05 -13.52
C ALA A 359 -10.95 4.48 -14.81
N ARG A 360 -11.52 5.47 -15.52
CA ARG A 360 -10.86 6.12 -16.65
C ARG A 360 -11.13 7.61 -16.73
N GLY A 361 -10.08 8.38 -17.04
CA GLY A 361 -10.20 9.78 -17.45
C GLY A 361 -10.52 10.73 -16.31
N LEU A 362 -9.91 10.55 -15.13
CA LEU A 362 -10.06 11.48 -14.00
C LEU A 362 -8.76 11.66 -13.22
N THR A 363 -8.68 12.75 -12.46
CA THR A 363 -7.63 13.02 -11.48
C THR A 363 -8.19 12.78 -10.07
N ILE A 364 -7.43 12.08 -9.24
CA ILE A 364 -7.70 11.95 -7.80
C ILE A 364 -6.50 12.56 -7.06
N GLN A 365 -6.75 13.52 -6.19
CA GLN A 365 -5.67 14.25 -5.52
C GLN A 365 -5.88 14.41 -4.01
N ASN A 366 -4.76 14.44 -3.29
CA ASN A 366 -4.71 14.87 -1.89
C ASN A 366 -3.83 16.12 -1.76
N THR A 367 -4.42 17.23 -1.30
CA THR A 367 -3.80 18.55 -1.21
C THR A 367 -3.35 18.92 0.19
N ALA A 368 -3.19 17.96 1.11
CA ALA A 368 -2.63 18.24 2.45
C ALA A 368 -1.27 18.96 2.37
N GLY A 369 -0.53 18.75 1.27
CA GLY A 369 0.65 19.55 0.93
C GLY A 369 1.89 19.08 1.68
N ALA A 370 2.87 19.96 1.78
CA ALA A 370 4.08 19.74 2.54
C ALA A 370 4.32 20.96 3.44
N PRO A 371 4.88 20.80 4.65
CA PRO A 371 5.35 19.57 5.27
C PRO A 371 4.24 18.87 6.08
N THR A 372 3.51 17.93 5.48
CA THR A 372 2.57 17.05 6.21
C THR A 372 3.07 15.62 6.26
N HIS A 373 2.47 14.84 7.16
CA HIS A 373 2.64 13.38 7.22
C HIS A 373 1.92 12.69 6.04
N GLN A 374 1.72 11.39 6.13
CA GLN A 374 1.08 10.56 5.10
C GLN A 374 -0.30 11.10 4.70
N ALA A 375 -0.54 11.25 3.39
CA ALA A 375 -1.77 11.83 2.85
C ALA A 375 -2.15 11.15 1.52
N VAL A 376 -3.04 10.18 1.60
CA VAL A 376 -3.36 9.30 0.46
C VAL A 376 -4.35 9.98 -0.49
N ALA A 377 -4.05 9.99 -1.77
CA ALA A 377 -5.00 10.40 -2.82
C ALA A 377 -5.96 9.24 -3.12
N PHE A 378 -5.41 8.07 -3.45
CA PHE A 378 -6.19 6.90 -3.82
C PHE A 378 -5.75 5.65 -3.07
N ARG A 379 -6.71 4.94 -2.46
CA ARG A 379 -6.51 3.62 -1.86
C ARG A 379 -7.36 2.58 -2.58
N LEU A 380 -6.73 1.49 -3.01
CA LEU A 380 -7.39 0.41 -3.73
C LEU A 380 -7.15 -0.97 -3.10
N ASP A 381 -8.24 -1.66 -2.81
CA ASP A 381 -8.32 -2.97 -2.15
C ASP A 381 -9.17 -3.98 -2.93
N GLY A 382 -9.85 -3.56 -4.00
CA GLY A 382 -10.72 -4.40 -4.83
C GLY A 382 -9.93 -5.29 -5.77
N ASP A 383 -10.28 -6.58 -5.85
CA ASP A 383 -9.64 -7.51 -6.78
C ASP A 383 -10.08 -7.24 -8.21
N LEU A 384 -9.21 -7.57 -9.17
CA LEU A 384 -9.49 -7.45 -10.61
C LEU A 384 -9.82 -6.02 -11.05
N SER A 385 -9.12 -5.04 -10.48
CA SER A 385 -9.38 -3.62 -10.72
C SER A 385 -8.56 -3.06 -11.87
N ILE A 386 -9.18 -2.23 -12.73
CA ILE A 386 -8.55 -1.64 -13.93
C ILE A 386 -8.60 -0.11 -13.86
N ILE A 387 -7.45 0.52 -13.96
CA ILE A 387 -7.30 1.97 -13.89
C ILE A 387 -6.56 2.39 -15.15
N GLU A 388 -7.19 3.20 -15.99
CA GLU A 388 -6.66 3.59 -17.29
C GLU A 388 -6.74 5.09 -17.49
N ASN A 389 -5.67 5.75 -17.95
CA ASN A 389 -5.68 7.21 -18.19
C ASN A 389 -6.22 8.01 -17.00
N CYS A 390 -5.73 7.70 -15.80
CA CYS A 390 -6.05 8.44 -14.58
C CYS A 390 -4.80 9.11 -14.01
N GLU A 391 -5.01 10.15 -13.22
CA GLU A 391 -3.94 10.87 -12.55
C GLU A 391 -4.09 10.81 -11.04
N PHE A 392 -2.98 10.58 -10.33
CA PHE A 392 -2.92 10.51 -8.88
C PHE A 392 -1.91 11.53 -8.35
N LEU A 393 -2.40 12.58 -7.69
CA LEU A 393 -1.55 13.68 -7.22
C LEU A 393 -1.53 13.73 -5.70
N GLY A 394 -0.34 13.71 -5.12
CA GLY A 394 -0.15 13.81 -3.67
C GLY A 394 1.32 14.00 -3.34
N ASN A 395 1.67 13.95 -2.06
CA ASN A 395 3.06 14.04 -1.59
C ASN A 395 3.54 12.68 -1.06
N GLN A 396 3.57 12.53 0.26
CA GLN A 396 3.90 11.28 0.91
C GLN A 396 2.69 10.35 0.87
N ASP A 397 2.92 9.10 0.46
CA ASP A 397 1.89 8.04 0.40
C ASP A 397 0.74 8.32 -0.61
N THR A 398 1.02 8.93 -1.77
CA THR A 398 -0.02 9.31 -2.77
C THR A 398 -0.95 8.15 -3.17
N LEU A 399 -0.40 7.03 -3.62
CA LEU A 399 -1.11 5.87 -4.13
C LEU A 399 -0.91 4.69 -3.21
N TYR A 400 -2.00 4.31 -2.51
CA TYR A 400 -2.04 3.13 -1.67
C TYR A 400 -2.62 1.94 -2.46
N ALA A 401 -1.76 1.26 -3.22
CA ALA A 401 -2.07 -0.01 -3.89
C ALA A 401 -2.09 -1.14 -2.84
N HIS A 402 -3.17 -1.17 -2.07
CA HIS A 402 -3.20 -1.84 -0.77
C HIS A 402 -3.13 -3.35 -0.88
N SER A 403 -4.05 -3.97 -1.63
CA SER A 403 -4.19 -5.43 -1.69
C SER A 403 -4.72 -5.92 -3.05
N LEU A 404 -4.63 -7.23 -3.29
CA LEU A 404 -5.23 -7.94 -4.45
C LEU A 404 -4.67 -7.51 -5.81
N ARG A 405 -5.28 -7.96 -6.91
CA ARG A 405 -4.78 -7.75 -8.28
C ARG A 405 -5.27 -6.44 -8.87
N GLN A 406 -4.33 -5.64 -9.36
CA GLN A 406 -4.60 -4.29 -9.88
C GLN A 406 -3.80 -4.04 -11.15
N PHE A 407 -4.43 -3.39 -12.13
CA PHE A 407 -3.79 -3.00 -13.38
C PHE A 407 -3.95 -1.50 -13.62
N TYR A 408 -2.83 -0.78 -13.66
CA TYR A 408 -2.74 0.65 -13.94
C TYR A 408 -2.10 0.84 -15.31
N LYS A 409 -2.80 1.49 -16.23
CA LYS A 409 -2.35 1.67 -17.62
C LYS A 409 -2.41 3.12 -18.04
N SER A 410 -1.31 3.64 -18.58
CA SER A 410 -1.24 5.02 -19.09
C SER A 410 -1.65 6.06 -18.03
N CYS A 411 -1.35 5.79 -16.76
CA CYS A 411 -1.65 6.69 -15.65
C CYS A 411 -0.48 7.65 -15.38
N HIS A 412 -0.78 8.80 -14.79
CA HIS A 412 0.21 9.70 -14.21
C HIS A 412 0.15 9.61 -12.69
N ILE A 413 1.29 9.34 -12.03
CA ILE A 413 1.38 9.23 -10.57
C ILE A 413 2.47 10.18 -10.07
N GLU A 414 2.10 11.09 -9.18
CA GLU A 414 3.00 12.11 -8.66
C GLU A 414 3.13 12.04 -7.12
N GLY A 415 4.36 12.13 -6.61
CA GLY A 415 4.61 12.18 -5.16
C GLY A 415 6.08 12.29 -4.79
N ASN A 416 6.42 12.04 -3.52
CA ASN A 416 7.80 12.17 -3.04
C ASN A 416 8.29 10.96 -2.22
N VAL A 417 7.76 10.74 -1.02
CA VAL A 417 8.18 9.68 -0.11
C VAL A 417 7.16 8.56 -0.17
N ASP A 418 7.62 7.36 -0.52
CA ASP A 418 6.82 6.13 -0.54
C ASP A 418 5.50 6.28 -1.30
N PHE A 419 5.50 7.09 -2.36
CA PHE A 419 4.25 7.57 -2.93
C PHE A 419 3.50 6.52 -3.75
N ILE A 420 4.11 5.35 -3.99
CA ILE A 420 3.43 4.12 -4.40
C ILE A 420 3.75 3.03 -3.36
N PHE A 421 2.78 2.69 -2.52
CA PHE A 421 2.99 1.76 -1.40
C PHE A 421 1.81 0.81 -1.21
N GLY A 422 2.06 -0.25 -0.45
CA GLY A 422 1.09 -1.31 -0.17
C GLY A 422 1.58 -2.70 -0.54
N ASN A 423 0.67 -3.65 -0.62
CA ASN A 423 0.97 -5.08 -0.78
C ASN A 423 0.00 -5.74 -1.78
N SER A 424 -0.41 -5.02 -2.82
CA SER A 424 -1.15 -5.58 -3.95
C SER A 424 -0.22 -6.38 -4.88
N ALA A 425 -0.80 -7.21 -5.75
CA ALA A 425 -0.17 -7.61 -7.00
C ALA A 425 -0.56 -6.55 -8.04
N ALA A 426 0.26 -5.51 -8.21
CA ALA A 426 -0.03 -4.40 -9.12
C ALA A 426 0.96 -4.33 -10.28
N ILE A 427 0.41 -4.18 -11.49
CA ILE A 427 1.16 -3.84 -12.68
C ILE A 427 0.85 -2.41 -13.08
N PHE A 428 1.91 -1.63 -13.28
CA PHE A 428 1.89 -0.29 -13.85
C PHE A 428 2.49 -0.38 -15.25
N GLN A 429 1.69 -0.14 -16.28
CA GLN A 429 2.10 -0.25 -17.67
C GLN A 429 1.93 1.09 -18.39
N ASP A 430 2.98 1.51 -19.10
CA ASP A 430 3.01 2.76 -19.87
C ASP A 430 2.67 4.00 -19.01
N CYS A 431 2.96 3.96 -17.72
CA CYS A 431 2.66 5.04 -16.78
C CYS A 431 3.81 6.07 -16.73
N GLN A 432 3.44 7.32 -16.43
CA GLN A 432 4.39 8.36 -16.04
C GLN A 432 4.44 8.46 -14.52
N ILE A 433 5.63 8.35 -13.95
CA ILE A 433 5.89 8.36 -12.52
C ILE A 433 6.79 9.57 -12.21
N SER A 434 6.23 10.58 -11.55
CA SER A 434 6.85 11.89 -11.37
C SER A 434 7.17 12.17 -9.90
N VAL A 435 8.44 12.41 -9.59
CA VAL A 435 8.84 12.93 -8.29
C VAL A 435 8.55 14.43 -8.21
N ARG A 436 7.85 14.88 -7.18
CA ARG A 436 7.60 16.29 -6.90
C ARG A 436 8.38 16.78 -5.67
N PRO A 437 8.52 18.10 -5.47
CA PRO A 437 9.16 18.64 -4.27
C PRO A 437 8.43 18.25 -2.99
N ARG A 438 9.20 17.95 -1.94
CA ARG A 438 8.70 17.60 -0.61
C ARG A 438 8.56 18.80 0.32
N GLN A 439 9.22 19.91 0.06
CA GLN A 439 9.19 21.09 0.93
C GLN A 439 9.43 22.35 0.10
N GLU A 440 8.89 23.48 0.56
CA GLU A 440 9.20 24.78 -0.03
C GLU A 440 10.68 25.11 0.27
N ASN A 441 11.49 25.24 -0.78
CA ASN A 441 12.93 25.55 -0.72
C ASN A 441 13.81 24.48 0.01
N PRO A 442 14.01 23.29 -0.59
CA PRO A 442 14.86 22.23 -0.03
C PRO A 442 16.37 22.53 -0.16
N GLU A 443 16.88 23.59 0.47
CA GLU A 443 18.30 23.96 0.41
C GLU A 443 19.25 22.85 0.90
N LYS A 444 18.76 21.97 1.78
CA LYS A 444 19.48 20.80 2.31
C LYS A 444 19.28 19.52 1.50
N GLY A 445 18.54 19.59 0.40
CA GLY A 445 18.16 18.45 -0.41
C GLY A 445 16.98 17.66 0.10
N GLU A 446 16.63 16.64 -0.67
CA GLU A 446 15.50 15.75 -0.39
C GLU A 446 15.93 14.30 -0.63
N THR A 447 15.31 13.38 0.11
CA THR A 447 15.44 11.95 -0.14
C THR A 447 14.05 11.40 -0.36
N ASN A 448 13.81 10.96 -1.59
CA ASN A 448 12.52 10.51 -2.10
C ASN A 448 12.62 9.04 -2.51
N THR A 449 11.51 8.33 -2.40
CA THR A 449 11.40 6.90 -2.68
C THR A 449 10.13 6.70 -3.49
N VAL A 450 10.28 6.14 -4.70
CA VAL A 450 9.12 5.87 -5.58
C VAL A 450 8.23 4.81 -4.95
N THR A 451 8.82 3.70 -4.49
CA THR A 451 8.03 2.60 -3.93
C THR A 451 8.37 2.22 -2.49
N ALA A 452 7.34 1.71 -1.80
CA ALA A 452 7.46 1.03 -0.52
C ALA A 452 6.55 -0.21 -0.48
N HIS A 453 7.00 -1.31 -1.11
CA HIS A 453 6.22 -2.55 -1.15
C HIS A 453 6.23 -3.31 0.18
N GLY A 454 5.08 -3.86 0.54
CA GLY A 454 4.74 -4.31 1.88
C GLY A 454 4.49 -5.81 2.04
N ARG A 455 5.12 -6.67 1.22
CA ARG A 455 4.96 -8.14 1.35
C ARG A 455 5.58 -8.66 2.65
N THR A 456 4.75 -9.29 3.48
CA THR A 456 5.12 -9.78 4.81
C THR A 456 5.42 -11.28 4.86
N ASP A 457 4.91 -12.05 3.89
CA ASP A 457 5.10 -13.50 3.84
C ASP A 457 5.50 -13.96 2.42
N PRO A 458 6.47 -14.88 2.26
CA PRO A 458 6.94 -15.32 0.95
C PRO A 458 5.88 -16.09 0.15
N ALA A 459 4.85 -16.63 0.80
CA ALA A 459 3.74 -17.30 0.11
C ALA A 459 2.80 -16.31 -0.60
N GLN A 460 2.82 -15.03 -0.22
CA GLN A 460 1.98 -14.00 -0.86
C GLN A 460 2.39 -13.80 -2.33
N SER A 461 1.40 -13.81 -3.22
CA SER A 461 1.57 -13.59 -4.67
C SER A 461 1.71 -12.12 -5.07
N THR A 462 2.11 -11.23 -4.16
CA THR A 462 2.03 -9.76 -4.29
C THR A 462 3.36 -9.12 -4.69
N GLY A 463 3.33 -7.92 -5.26
CA GLY A 463 4.50 -7.21 -5.78
C GLY A 463 4.09 -6.04 -6.66
N PHE A 464 5.01 -5.10 -6.84
CA PHE A 464 4.86 -4.03 -7.83
C PHE A 464 5.71 -4.31 -9.06
N VAL A 465 5.08 -4.24 -10.23
CA VAL A 465 5.73 -4.42 -11.53
C VAL A 465 5.51 -3.16 -12.34
N PHE A 466 6.59 -2.50 -12.75
CA PHE A 466 6.56 -1.35 -13.65
C PHE A 466 7.05 -1.80 -15.03
N GLN A 467 6.24 -1.59 -16.06
CA GLN A 467 6.52 -1.98 -17.44
C GLN A 467 6.41 -0.78 -18.37
N ASN A 468 7.45 -0.50 -19.14
CA ASN A 468 7.48 0.62 -20.09
C ASN A 468 7.14 1.98 -19.47
N CYS A 469 7.37 2.15 -18.16
CA CYS A 469 7.07 3.40 -17.47
C CYS A 469 8.18 4.44 -17.67
N LEU A 470 7.83 5.72 -17.59
CA LEU A 470 8.77 6.83 -17.45
C LEU A 470 8.90 7.20 -15.98
N ILE A 471 10.13 7.20 -15.44
CA ILE A 471 10.42 7.66 -14.08
C ILE A 471 11.19 8.98 -14.21
N ASN A 472 10.55 10.08 -13.83
CA ASN A 472 11.11 11.43 -13.93
C ASN A 472 10.72 12.28 -12.70
N GLY A 473 11.06 13.57 -12.72
CA GLY A 473 10.53 14.57 -11.79
C GLY A 473 9.54 15.52 -12.47
N THR A 474 8.70 16.17 -11.68
CA THR A 474 7.96 17.36 -12.14
C THR A 474 8.93 18.44 -12.59
N GLU A 475 8.47 19.40 -13.41
CA GLU A 475 9.33 20.50 -13.87
C GLU A 475 9.97 21.25 -12.69
N GLU A 476 9.19 21.52 -11.65
CA GLU A 476 9.63 22.15 -10.41
C GLU A 476 10.72 21.31 -9.70
N TYR A 477 10.50 20.01 -9.55
CA TYR A 477 11.50 19.13 -8.92
C TYR A 477 12.79 19.05 -9.75
N MET A 478 12.68 18.99 -11.07
CA MET A 478 13.83 18.92 -11.95
C MET A 478 14.64 20.22 -11.95
N ALA A 479 14.01 21.38 -11.73
CA ALA A 479 14.73 22.63 -11.48
C ALA A 479 15.59 22.55 -10.20
N LEU A 480 15.02 22.04 -9.10
CA LEU A 480 15.73 21.83 -7.84
C LEU A 480 16.88 20.82 -8.01
N TYR A 481 16.60 19.66 -8.60
CA TYR A 481 17.59 18.63 -8.88
C TYR A 481 18.76 19.17 -9.70
N ARG A 482 18.50 19.91 -10.78
CA ARG A 482 19.57 20.48 -11.63
C ARG A 482 20.40 21.54 -10.91
N SER A 483 19.81 22.26 -9.95
CA SER A 483 20.55 23.26 -9.18
C SER A 483 21.58 22.63 -8.24
N ASN A 484 21.27 21.47 -7.65
CA ASN A 484 22.21 20.73 -6.80
C ASN A 484 21.93 19.20 -6.75
N PRO A 485 22.33 18.43 -7.78
CA PRO A 485 22.08 16.98 -7.85
C PRO A 485 22.68 16.17 -6.69
N SER A 486 23.65 16.76 -5.98
CA SER A 486 24.36 16.07 -4.90
C SER A 486 23.52 15.90 -3.64
N VAL A 487 22.49 16.73 -3.44
CA VAL A 487 21.64 16.72 -2.23
C VAL A 487 20.21 16.21 -2.52
N HIS A 488 19.76 16.25 -3.77
CA HIS A 488 18.46 15.69 -4.19
C HIS A 488 18.60 14.23 -4.62
N LYS A 489 18.19 13.32 -3.75
CA LYS A 489 18.30 11.86 -3.93
C LYS A 489 16.93 11.24 -4.17
N ASN A 490 16.86 10.40 -5.20
CA ASN A 490 15.66 9.67 -5.57
C ASN A 490 16.01 8.20 -5.75
N PHE A 491 15.26 7.34 -5.07
CA PHE A 491 15.41 5.90 -5.11
C PHE A 491 14.16 5.27 -5.73
N LEU A 492 14.36 4.18 -6.46
CA LEU A 492 13.29 3.36 -7.02
C LEU A 492 12.38 2.78 -5.93
N GLY A 493 12.93 2.54 -4.74
CA GLY A 493 12.12 2.17 -3.56
C GLY A 493 12.92 1.75 -2.34
N ARG A 494 12.19 1.36 -1.29
CA ARG A 494 12.73 0.82 -0.01
C ARG A 494 11.83 -0.25 0.60
N PRO A 495 12.36 -1.27 1.29
CA PRO A 495 11.59 -2.45 1.68
C PRO A 495 10.76 -2.19 2.95
N TRP A 496 9.49 -1.81 2.80
CA TRP A 496 8.62 -1.56 3.95
C TRP A 496 8.42 -2.83 4.80
N LYS A 497 8.46 -4.01 4.18
CA LYS A 497 8.35 -5.32 4.84
C LYS A 497 9.40 -6.31 4.33
N GLU A 498 9.58 -7.38 5.10
CA GLU A 498 10.68 -8.35 4.99
C GLU A 498 10.80 -8.98 3.60
N TYR A 499 9.69 -9.27 2.92
CA TYR A 499 9.68 -9.92 1.61
C TYR A 499 9.34 -8.95 0.48
N SER A 500 9.57 -7.64 0.67
CA SER A 500 9.30 -6.59 -0.32
C SER A 500 9.71 -7.00 -1.74
N ARG A 501 8.86 -6.72 -2.73
CA ARG A 501 9.04 -7.15 -4.12
C ARG A 501 8.65 -6.02 -5.06
N THR A 502 9.60 -5.55 -5.85
CA THR A 502 9.40 -4.46 -6.80
C THR A 502 10.30 -4.67 -8.00
N VAL A 503 9.76 -4.53 -9.20
CA VAL A 503 10.54 -4.68 -10.44
C VAL A 503 10.27 -3.57 -11.44
N PHE A 504 11.31 -3.15 -12.16
CA PHE A 504 11.25 -2.19 -13.27
C PHE A 504 11.75 -2.85 -14.55
N ILE A 505 10.87 -2.98 -15.54
CA ILE A 505 11.09 -3.73 -16.77
C ILE A 505 10.88 -2.77 -17.95
N ARG A 506 11.92 -2.59 -18.77
CA ARG A 506 11.91 -1.72 -19.97
C ARG A 506 11.45 -0.29 -19.67
N CYS A 507 11.69 0.21 -18.46
CA CYS A 507 11.35 1.57 -18.07
C CYS A 507 12.44 2.56 -18.52
N ASN A 508 12.04 3.80 -18.82
CA ASN A 508 12.99 4.91 -18.97
C ASN A 508 13.22 5.56 -17.59
N LEU A 509 14.44 5.42 -17.09
CA LEU A 509 14.88 6.00 -15.81
C LEU A 509 15.69 7.27 -16.10
N GLU A 510 15.10 8.43 -15.79
CA GLU A 510 15.76 9.72 -16.00
C GLU A 510 16.86 9.99 -14.97
N ALA A 511 17.63 11.07 -15.17
CA ALA A 511 18.90 11.32 -14.47
C ALA A 511 18.76 11.49 -12.95
N LEU A 512 17.54 11.80 -12.47
CA LEU A 512 17.25 11.98 -11.04
C LEU A 512 17.42 10.69 -10.22
N VAL A 513 17.35 9.51 -10.85
CA VAL A 513 17.51 8.22 -10.17
C VAL A 513 18.95 8.07 -9.69
N THR A 514 19.09 7.92 -8.37
CA THR A 514 20.38 7.82 -7.71
C THR A 514 21.11 6.53 -8.13
N PRO A 515 22.45 6.52 -8.35
CA PRO A 515 23.17 5.35 -8.89
C PRO A 515 22.96 4.05 -8.09
N GLN A 516 22.85 4.16 -6.76
CA GLN A 516 22.54 3.05 -5.86
C GLN A 516 21.19 2.37 -6.17
N GLY A 517 20.26 3.10 -6.79
CA GLY A 517 18.93 2.66 -7.21
C GLY A 517 17.94 2.50 -6.06
N TRP A 518 18.34 1.85 -4.97
CA TRP A 518 17.46 1.41 -3.89
C TRP A 518 17.97 1.88 -2.52
N LEU A 519 17.04 2.15 -1.59
CA LEU A 519 17.36 2.64 -0.25
C LEU A 519 17.03 1.55 0.80
N PRO A 520 17.93 1.25 1.76
CA PRO A 520 17.58 0.40 2.90
C PRO A 520 16.44 1.01 3.72
N TRP A 521 15.58 0.17 4.29
CA TRP A 521 14.58 0.65 5.25
C TRP A 521 15.23 1.06 6.57
N SER A 522 16.00 0.14 7.16
CA SER A 522 16.81 0.38 8.37
C SER A 522 17.84 -0.74 8.53
N GLY A 523 19.13 -0.38 8.61
CA GLY A 523 20.21 -1.36 8.76
C GLY A 523 20.16 -2.45 7.68
N GLY A 524 20.33 -3.71 8.11
CA GLY A 524 20.25 -4.89 7.24
C GLY A 524 18.85 -5.51 7.07
N PHE A 525 17.79 -4.86 7.57
CA PHE A 525 16.43 -5.40 7.49
C PHE A 525 16.01 -5.68 6.04
N ALA A 526 15.43 -6.86 5.81
CA ALA A 526 14.91 -7.35 4.52
C ALA A 526 15.92 -7.56 3.38
N LEU A 527 17.19 -7.15 3.52
CA LEU A 527 18.14 -7.12 2.39
C LEU A 527 18.45 -8.51 1.81
N GLU A 528 18.30 -9.57 2.60
CA GLU A 528 18.52 -10.96 2.20
C GLU A 528 17.26 -11.62 1.59
N THR A 529 16.07 -11.09 1.88
CA THR A 529 14.77 -11.71 1.59
C THR A 529 13.93 -10.96 0.56
N LEU A 530 14.13 -9.64 0.40
CA LEU A 530 13.44 -8.83 -0.60
C LEU A 530 13.84 -9.24 -2.02
N TYR A 531 13.02 -8.91 -3.01
CA TYR A 531 13.37 -9.02 -4.43
C TYR A 531 13.17 -7.69 -5.17
N TYR A 532 14.27 -6.98 -5.43
CA TYR A 532 14.29 -5.73 -6.21
C TYR A 532 15.01 -5.95 -7.53
N GLY A 533 14.24 -6.01 -8.61
CA GLY A 533 14.69 -6.43 -9.94
C GLY A 533 14.63 -5.32 -10.98
N GLU A 534 15.61 -5.27 -11.87
CA GLU A 534 15.60 -4.42 -13.06
C GLU A 534 15.84 -5.28 -14.32
N PHE A 535 15.16 -4.95 -15.43
CA PHE A 535 15.35 -5.61 -16.73
C PHE A 535 15.29 -4.59 -17.87
N GLU A 536 16.35 -4.50 -18.67
CA GLU A 536 16.40 -3.68 -19.90
C GLU A 536 15.89 -2.23 -19.75
N ASN A 537 16.12 -1.62 -18.58
CA ASN A 537 15.79 -0.21 -18.38
C ASN A 537 16.73 0.69 -19.19
N SER A 538 16.19 1.78 -19.72
CA SER A 538 16.91 2.78 -20.52
C SER A 538 16.98 4.13 -19.79
N GLY A 539 17.65 5.12 -20.38
CA GLY A 539 17.79 6.45 -19.81
C GLY A 539 19.05 6.66 -18.94
N PRO A 540 19.38 7.91 -18.61
CA PRO A 540 20.60 8.24 -17.88
C PRO A 540 20.68 7.66 -16.46
N GLY A 541 19.54 7.36 -15.82
CA GLY A 541 19.42 6.76 -14.50
C GLY A 541 19.48 5.22 -14.47
N SER A 542 19.52 4.54 -15.63
CA SER A 542 19.44 3.07 -15.69
C SER A 542 20.75 2.31 -15.52
N LYS A 543 21.89 3.02 -15.37
CA LYS A 543 23.20 2.37 -15.21
C LYS A 543 23.24 1.48 -13.97
N SER A 544 23.32 0.17 -14.18
CA SER A 544 23.22 -0.84 -13.11
C SER A 544 24.54 -1.11 -12.36
N SER A 545 25.69 -0.66 -12.89
CA SER A 545 27.02 -0.98 -12.34
C SER A 545 27.31 -0.44 -10.94
N GLN A 546 26.52 0.54 -10.47
CA GLN A 546 26.65 1.16 -9.14
C GLN A 546 25.46 0.86 -8.23
N ARG A 547 24.56 -0.05 -8.64
CA ARG A 547 23.44 -0.46 -7.80
C ARG A 547 23.95 -1.10 -6.52
N VAL A 548 23.15 -1.00 -5.48
CA VAL A 548 23.39 -1.74 -4.24
C VAL A 548 23.53 -3.24 -4.53
N THR A 549 24.45 -3.90 -3.84
CA THR A 549 24.80 -5.32 -4.07
C THR A 549 23.68 -6.30 -3.78
N TRP A 550 22.69 -5.87 -3.00
CA TRP A 550 21.49 -6.65 -2.67
C TRP A 550 20.33 -6.43 -3.65
N SER A 551 20.48 -5.62 -4.70
CA SER A 551 19.51 -5.59 -5.81
C SER A 551 19.78 -6.72 -6.83
N SER A 552 18.93 -6.88 -7.84
CA SER A 552 19.03 -7.96 -8.82
C SER A 552 18.79 -7.46 -10.25
N GLN A 553 19.45 -8.09 -11.21
CA GLN A 553 19.03 -8.04 -12.62
C GLN A 553 18.17 -9.26 -12.89
N ILE A 554 17.00 -9.06 -13.48
CA ILE A 554 16.09 -10.17 -13.79
C ILE A 554 16.70 -10.95 -14.97
N PRO A 555 16.89 -12.27 -14.87
CA PRO A 555 17.34 -13.05 -16.02
C PRO A 555 16.30 -13.04 -17.14
N SER A 556 16.72 -12.91 -18.40
CA SER A 556 15.81 -12.78 -19.54
C SER A 556 14.81 -13.92 -19.66
N GLN A 557 15.21 -15.15 -19.35
CA GLN A 557 14.32 -16.32 -19.37
C GLN A 557 13.23 -16.32 -18.29
N HIS A 558 13.26 -15.37 -17.35
CA HIS A 558 12.31 -15.27 -16.23
C HIS A 558 11.49 -13.98 -16.24
N VAL A 559 11.75 -13.04 -17.17
CA VAL A 559 11.04 -11.76 -17.22
C VAL A 559 9.53 -11.94 -17.37
N ASP A 560 9.11 -12.98 -18.09
CA ASP A 560 7.70 -13.29 -18.33
C ASP A 560 6.94 -13.68 -17.05
N ALA A 561 7.61 -14.04 -15.95
CA ALA A 561 6.95 -14.24 -14.65
C ALA A 561 6.24 -12.97 -14.16
N TYR A 562 6.66 -11.80 -14.66
CA TYR A 562 6.07 -10.50 -14.37
C TYR A 562 5.12 -9.99 -15.47
N SER A 563 4.79 -10.80 -16.47
CA SER A 563 3.80 -10.42 -17.50
C SER A 563 2.41 -10.23 -16.88
N VAL A 564 1.54 -9.50 -17.59
CA VAL A 564 0.14 -9.28 -17.15
C VAL A 564 -0.61 -10.60 -16.96
N GLN A 565 -0.39 -11.57 -17.85
CA GLN A 565 -0.94 -12.91 -17.74
C GLN A 565 -0.38 -13.66 -16.53
N ASN A 566 0.95 -13.75 -16.38
CA ASN A 566 1.51 -14.64 -15.35
C ASN A 566 1.38 -14.05 -13.95
N PHE A 567 1.57 -12.74 -13.79
CA PHE A 567 1.63 -12.09 -12.49
C PHE A 567 0.24 -11.83 -11.89
N ILE A 568 -0.72 -11.39 -12.71
CA ILE A 568 -2.08 -11.04 -12.25
C ILE A 568 -3.20 -11.78 -12.98
N GLN A 569 -2.89 -12.77 -13.83
CA GLN A 569 -3.89 -13.54 -14.59
C GLN A 569 -4.77 -12.62 -15.46
N GLY A 570 -4.18 -11.52 -15.97
CA GLY A 570 -4.94 -10.44 -16.61
C GLY A 570 -5.68 -10.86 -17.88
N ASP A 571 -5.23 -11.90 -18.56
CA ASP A 571 -5.92 -12.53 -19.69
C ASP A 571 -7.29 -13.12 -19.31
N GLU A 572 -7.53 -13.44 -18.04
CA GLU A 572 -8.82 -13.98 -17.57
C GLU A 572 -9.87 -12.90 -17.29
N TRP A 573 -9.48 -11.65 -17.04
CA TRP A 573 -10.40 -10.63 -16.50
C TRP A 573 -10.25 -9.22 -17.05
N ILE A 574 -9.12 -8.88 -17.67
CA ILE A 574 -8.95 -7.59 -18.36
C ILE A 574 -9.60 -7.72 -19.74
N PRO A 575 -10.63 -6.92 -20.06
CA PRO A 575 -11.26 -6.95 -21.37
C PRO A 575 -10.23 -6.62 -22.46
N THR A 576 -10.13 -7.47 -23.48
CA THR A 576 -9.44 -7.12 -24.72
C THR A 576 -10.23 -6.02 -25.42
N SER A 577 -9.52 -5.05 -25.99
CA SER A 577 -10.13 -3.96 -26.75
C SER A 577 -11.00 -4.58 -27.86
N SER A 578 -12.29 -4.23 -27.87
CA SER A 578 -13.25 -4.59 -28.93
C SER A 578 -13.00 -3.81 -30.20
#